data_AF-J5RWT2-F1
#
_entry.id   AF-J5RWT2-F1
#
_cell.length_a   1.000
_cell.length_b   1.000
_cell.length_c   1.000
_cell.angle_alpha   90.00
_cell.angle_beta   90.00
_cell.angle_gamma   90.00
#
_symmetry.space_group_name_H-M   'P 1'
#
loop_
_entity.id
_entity.type
_entity.pdbx_description
1 polymer ?
#
loop_
_entity_poly.entity_id
_entity_poly.type
_entity_poly.pdbx_seq_one_letter_code
_entity_poly.pdbx_strand_id
1 'polypeptide(L)'
;MTRRETVDLRLLEWQNTCKHPIINLTPEKVNKLYQLKLKSTNKNTRSNKVLSISLSNLQKKMEKLFIKDKNHLPKPPFLEHKVSKLYTYKDGGYFIDGKGSIRLPDIENAIHRFLWKKYGKGLVYCYGCDPSGKKRHTEWFNVPVLELPSVLGIIDSFCHEGESPYAGFT
;
A
#
# COMPACT_ATOMS: atom_id res chain seq x y z
N MET A 1 -18.13 -3.24 -2.80
CA MET A 1 -17.41 -3.82 -1.63
C MET A 1 -18.03 -5.13 -1.14
N THR A 2 -17.20 -6.05 -0.64
CA THR A 2 -17.58 -7.36 -0.06
C THR A 2 -18.25 -7.22 1.31
N ARG A 3 -19.27 -8.02 1.63
CA ARG A 3 -20.01 -7.97 2.91
C ARG A 3 -19.58 -9.04 3.93
N ARG A 4 -18.44 -9.70 3.72
CA ARG A 4 -17.95 -10.76 4.60
C ARG A 4 -17.47 -10.19 5.93
N GLU A 5 -17.63 -10.96 7.00
CA GLU A 5 -17.35 -10.51 8.37
C GLU A 5 -15.84 -10.27 8.58
N THR A 6 -15.00 -11.24 8.25
CA THR A 6 -13.55 -11.17 8.47
C THR A 6 -12.79 -10.66 7.25
N VAL A 7 -11.63 -10.05 7.49
CA VAL A 7 -10.74 -9.52 6.44
C VAL A 7 -10.27 -10.64 5.51
N ASP A 8 -9.89 -11.80 6.05
CA ASP A 8 -9.40 -12.93 5.26
C ASP A 8 -10.44 -13.47 4.29
N LEU A 9 -11.72 -13.54 4.71
CA LEU A 9 -12.81 -13.95 3.82
C LEU A 9 -13.04 -12.94 2.69
N ARG A 10 -12.90 -11.64 2.97
CA ARG A 10 -12.98 -10.59 1.93
C ARG A 10 -11.83 -10.72 0.94
N LEU A 11 -10.61 -10.95 1.41
CA LEU A 11 -9.44 -11.15 0.55
C LEU A 11 -9.59 -12.39 -0.33
N LEU A 12 -10.08 -13.49 0.23
CA LEU A 12 -10.34 -14.72 -0.52
C LEU A 12 -11.43 -14.53 -1.57
N GLU A 13 -12.52 -13.82 -1.24
CA GLU A 13 -13.59 -13.49 -2.19
C GLU A 13 -13.07 -12.65 -3.36
N TRP A 14 -12.24 -11.65 -3.07
CA TRP A 14 -11.58 -10.86 -4.12
C TRP A 14 -10.61 -11.70 -4.96
N GLN A 15 -9.81 -12.57 -4.35
CA GLN A 15 -8.87 -13.44 -5.08
C GLN A 15 -9.62 -14.42 -5.98
N ASN A 16 -10.74 -14.97 -5.52
CA ASN A 16 -11.61 -15.84 -6.30
C ASN A 16 -12.31 -15.10 -7.45
N THR A 17 -12.61 -13.81 -7.26
CA THR A 17 -13.27 -12.98 -8.28
C THR A 17 -12.28 -12.50 -9.34
N CYS A 18 -11.11 -12.02 -8.92
CA CYS A 18 -10.10 -11.46 -9.81
C CYS A 18 -9.11 -12.49 -10.35
N LYS A 19 -9.12 -13.73 -9.84
CA LYS A 19 -8.17 -14.80 -10.22
C LYS A 19 -6.70 -14.40 -10.11
N HIS A 20 -6.40 -13.41 -9.27
CA HIS A 20 -5.07 -12.89 -9.03
C HIS A 20 -4.75 -12.97 -7.54
N PRO A 21 -3.48 -13.26 -7.16
CA PRO A 21 -3.07 -13.27 -5.77
C PRO A 21 -3.21 -11.87 -5.18
N ILE A 22 -3.80 -11.79 -3.98
CA ILE A 22 -4.01 -10.53 -3.29
C ILE A 22 -3.10 -10.47 -2.08
N ILE A 23 -2.39 -9.35 -1.95
CA ILE A 23 -1.49 -9.12 -0.85
C ILE A 23 -2.12 -8.04 0.03
N ASN A 24 -2.53 -8.41 1.24
CA ASN A 24 -2.91 -7.43 2.24
C ASN A 24 -1.68 -6.60 2.66
N LEU A 25 -1.76 -5.29 2.52
CA LEU A 25 -0.72 -4.33 2.91
C LEU A 25 -0.85 -3.98 4.40
N THR A 26 -0.32 -4.87 5.25
CA THR A 26 -0.23 -4.63 6.70
C THR A 26 0.77 -3.51 7.02
N PRO A 27 0.68 -2.83 8.18
CA PRO A 27 1.63 -1.80 8.60
C PRO A 27 3.10 -2.26 8.52
N GLU A 28 3.35 -3.51 8.87
CA GLU A 28 4.68 -4.12 8.77
C GLU A 28 5.18 -4.21 7.33
N LYS A 29 4.33 -4.66 6.40
CA LYS A 29 4.68 -4.75 4.98
C LYS A 29 4.87 -3.37 4.37
N VAL A 30 4.04 -2.41 4.75
CA VAL A 30 4.19 -1.01 4.34
C VAL A 30 5.51 -0.44 4.82
N ASN A 31 5.88 -0.65 6.09
CA ASN A 31 7.16 -0.20 6.61
C ASN A 31 8.34 -0.87 5.85
N LYS A 32 8.26 -2.18 5.60
CA LYS A 32 9.27 -2.88 4.77
C LYS A 32 9.41 -2.26 3.38
N LEU A 33 8.30 -2.00 2.69
CA LEU A 33 8.30 -1.36 1.35
C LEU A 33 8.88 0.05 1.38
N TYR A 34 8.48 0.85 2.37
CA TYR A 34 8.98 2.20 2.59
C TYR A 34 10.50 2.21 2.77
N GLN A 35 11.02 1.36 3.66
CA GLN A 35 12.46 1.24 3.91
C GLN A 35 13.24 0.75 2.68
N LEU A 36 12.70 -0.20 1.92
CA LEU A 36 13.31 -0.65 0.67
C LEU A 36 13.38 0.49 -0.36
N LYS A 37 12.33 1.31 -0.47
CA LYS A 37 12.30 2.44 -1.38
C LYS A 37 13.34 3.51 -0.99
N LEU A 38 13.45 3.85 0.30
CA LEU A 38 14.46 4.77 0.81
C LEU A 38 15.90 4.28 0.54
N LYS A 39 16.16 2.98 0.74
CA LYS A 39 17.47 2.39 0.44
C LYS A 39 17.78 2.44 -1.07
N SER A 40 16.78 2.29 -1.93
CA SER A 40 16.95 2.37 -3.38
C SER A 40 17.25 3.80 -3.85
N THR A 41 16.58 4.81 -3.30
CA THR A 41 16.84 6.21 -3.67
C THR A 41 18.24 6.64 -3.27
N ASN A 42 18.70 6.25 -2.07
CA ASN A 42 20.04 6.55 -1.58
C ASN A 42 21.17 5.85 -2.37
N LYS A 43 20.88 4.73 -3.02
CA LYS A 43 21.84 4.05 -3.91
C LYS A 43 21.98 4.74 -5.27
N ASN A 44 20.90 5.30 -5.81
CA ASN A 44 20.92 5.98 -7.10
C ASN A 44 21.63 7.34 -7.06
N THR A 45 21.69 8.01 -5.91
CA THR A 45 22.46 9.26 -5.75
C THR A 45 23.98 9.05 -5.75
N ARG A 46 24.46 7.79 -5.65
CA ARG A 46 25.90 7.47 -5.63
C ARG A 46 26.48 7.05 -6.99
N SER A 47 25.72 7.05 -8.09
CA SER A 47 26.26 6.73 -9.42
C SER A 47 25.79 7.66 -10.54
N ASN A 48 26.14 8.95 -10.46
CA ASN A 48 26.30 9.77 -11.66
C ASN A 48 27.70 9.53 -12.26
N LYS A 49 27.94 8.30 -12.74
CA LYS A 49 29.02 8.02 -13.68
C LYS A 49 28.41 7.26 -14.84
N VAL A 50 28.14 7.99 -15.92
CA VAL A 50 27.75 7.44 -17.22
C VAL A 50 28.82 6.43 -17.60
N LEU A 51 28.49 5.14 -17.57
CA LEU A 51 29.35 4.08 -18.05
C LEU A 51 28.50 3.14 -18.90
N SER A 52 28.89 3.04 -20.16
CA SER A 52 28.32 2.13 -21.17
C SER A 52 28.18 0.72 -20.59
N ILE A 53 26.94 0.25 -20.52
CA ILE A 53 26.64 -1.06 -19.93
C ILE A 53 26.95 -2.14 -20.97
N SER A 54 28.15 -2.70 -20.90
CA SER A 54 28.47 -3.98 -21.55
C SER A 54 27.55 -5.09 -20.99
N LEU A 55 27.00 -5.93 -21.86
CA LEU A 55 26.13 -7.07 -21.53
C LEU A 55 26.70 -7.99 -20.43
N SER A 56 28.02 -8.08 -20.32
CA SER A 56 28.73 -8.80 -19.26
C SER A 56 28.44 -8.25 -17.84
N ASN A 57 28.23 -6.94 -17.71
CA ASN A 57 27.87 -6.30 -16.44
C ASN A 57 26.40 -6.52 -16.08
N LEU A 58 25.52 -6.68 -17.08
CA LEU A 58 24.12 -7.04 -16.85
C LEU A 58 24.02 -8.48 -16.34
N GLN A 59 24.79 -9.39 -16.93
CA GLN A 59 24.87 -10.80 -16.52
C GLN A 59 25.37 -10.94 -15.06
N LYS A 60 26.43 -10.21 -14.68
CA LYS A 60 26.90 -10.14 -13.28
C LYS A 60 25.91 -9.50 -12.31
N LYS A 61 25.03 -8.59 -12.79
CA LYS A 61 23.97 -8.00 -11.96
C LYS A 61 22.81 -8.98 -11.76
N MET A 62 22.48 -9.77 -12.78
CA MET A 62 21.47 -10.83 -12.68
C MET A 62 21.92 -11.96 -11.74
N GLU A 63 23.22 -12.31 -11.73
CA GLU A 63 23.79 -13.26 -10.76
C GLU A 63 23.66 -12.78 -9.30
N LYS A 64 23.64 -11.47 -9.05
CA LYS A 64 23.42 -10.90 -7.71
C LYS A 64 21.96 -10.84 -7.27
N LEU A 65 21.01 -11.09 -8.19
CA LEU A 65 19.59 -11.22 -7.86
C LEU A 65 19.23 -12.64 -7.41
N PHE A 66 20.16 -13.61 -7.54
CA PHE A 66 20.05 -14.89 -6.85
C PHE A 66 20.35 -14.69 -5.36
N ILE A 67 19.33 -14.92 -4.53
CA ILE A 67 19.44 -14.85 -3.08
C ILE A 67 20.31 -16.04 -2.63
N LYS A 68 21.58 -15.79 -2.33
CA LYS A 68 22.34 -16.66 -1.43
C LYS A 68 22.08 -16.18 -0.01
N ASP A 69 21.37 -16.99 0.76
CA ASP A 69 21.23 -16.81 2.20
C ASP A 69 22.61 -16.82 2.84
N LYS A 70 23.11 -15.62 3.17
CA LYS A 70 24.22 -15.48 4.10
C LYS A 70 23.90 -14.41 5.11
N ASN A 71 23.83 -14.91 6.34
CA ASN A 71 23.60 -14.22 7.59
C ASN A 71 24.65 -13.12 7.83
N HIS A 72 24.24 -12.15 8.66
CA HIS A 72 25.03 -11.05 9.23
C HIS A 72 25.44 -9.89 8.31
N LEU A 73 24.69 -8.79 8.39
CA LEU A 73 25.22 -7.43 8.22
C LEU A 73 24.59 -6.52 9.29
N PRO A 74 25.34 -5.52 9.82
CA PRO A 74 24.97 -4.79 11.01
C PRO A 74 23.83 -3.81 10.74
N LYS A 75 22.99 -3.67 11.77
CA LYS A 75 21.77 -2.87 11.82
C LYS A 75 22.13 -1.38 11.61
N PRO A 76 21.68 -0.71 10.53
CA PRO A 76 21.87 0.73 10.40
C PRO A 76 21.04 1.48 11.46
N PRO A 77 21.43 2.71 11.85
CA PRO A 77 20.75 3.46 12.90
C PRO A 77 19.27 3.63 12.52
N PHE A 78 18.40 3.10 13.38
CA PHE A 78 16.96 3.21 13.26
C PHE A 78 16.58 4.69 13.44
N LEU A 79 16.38 5.42 12.34
CA LEU A 79 15.42 6.52 12.37
C LEU A 79 14.04 5.86 12.38
N GLU A 80 13.53 5.59 13.57
CA GLU A 80 12.14 5.20 13.78
C GLU A 80 11.26 6.34 13.26
N HIS A 81 10.87 6.27 11.98
CA HIS A 81 9.54 6.73 11.62
C HIS A 81 8.60 5.78 12.35
N LYS A 82 8.29 6.10 13.61
CA LYS A 82 7.25 5.43 14.38
C LYS A 82 6.03 5.46 13.50
N VAL A 83 5.65 4.30 12.95
CA VAL A 83 4.30 4.12 12.44
C VAL A 83 3.42 4.48 13.62
N SER A 84 2.78 5.64 13.56
CA SER A 84 1.87 6.11 14.61
C SER A 84 0.97 4.95 14.96
N LYS A 85 0.82 4.66 16.26
CA LYS A 85 0.01 3.55 16.74
C LYS A 85 -1.37 3.69 16.10
N LEU A 86 -1.70 2.77 15.20
CA LEU A 86 -3.00 2.75 14.54
C LEU A 86 -4.02 2.28 15.57
N TYR A 87 -5.01 3.11 15.88
CA TYR A 87 -5.98 2.87 16.95
C TYR A 87 -7.07 1.90 16.54
N THR A 88 -7.43 1.92 15.26
CA THR A 88 -8.57 1.16 14.70
C THR A 88 -8.14 -0.05 13.90
N TYR A 89 -6.84 -0.20 13.64
CA TYR A 89 -6.29 -1.34 12.92
C TYR A 89 -6.19 -2.59 13.82
N LYS A 90 -6.92 -3.64 13.44
CA LYS A 90 -6.86 -4.97 14.07
C LYS A 90 -7.11 -6.05 13.03
N ASP A 91 -6.63 -7.28 13.25
CA ASP A 91 -6.93 -8.45 12.41
C ASP A 91 -6.81 -8.23 10.89
N GLY A 92 -5.79 -7.46 10.48
CA GLY A 92 -5.52 -7.19 9.08
C GLY A 92 -6.32 -6.04 8.45
N GLY A 93 -7.21 -5.34 9.18
CA GLY A 93 -8.05 -4.27 8.64
C GLY A 93 -8.41 -3.18 9.66
N TYR A 94 -9.18 -2.19 9.21
CA TYR A 94 -9.65 -1.07 10.03
C TYR A 94 -11.09 -1.27 10.48
N PHE A 95 -11.39 -0.90 11.73
CA PHE A 95 -12.69 -1.13 12.34
C PHE A 95 -13.20 0.12 13.05
N ILE A 96 -14.48 0.41 12.85
CA ILE A 96 -15.18 1.44 13.61
C ILE A 96 -15.68 0.85 14.93
N ASP A 97 -15.70 1.66 15.99
CA ASP A 97 -16.14 1.25 17.32
C ASP A 97 -17.68 1.21 17.46
N GLY A 98 -18.40 1.67 16.43
CA GLY A 98 -19.86 1.72 16.38
C GLY A 98 -20.48 2.79 17.28
N LYS A 99 -19.68 3.66 17.91
CA LYS A 99 -20.14 4.73 18.81
C LYS A 99 -20.30 6.07 18.11
N GLY A 100 -19.77 6.22 16.90
CA GLY A 100 -19.89 7.43 16.10
C GLY A 100 -21.24 7.58 15.39
N SER A 101 -21.62 8.82 15.08
CA SER A 101 -22.84 9.17 14.34
C SER A 101 -22.79 8.80 12.84
N ILE A 102 -21.62 8.39 12.35
CA ILE A 102 -21.35 8.22 10.92
C ILE A 102 -21.34 6.72 10.58
N ARG A 103 -22.05 6.36 9.51
CA ARG A 103 -22.19 4.96 9.10
C ARG A 103 -20.96 4.50 8.33
N LEU A 104 -20.68 3.20 8.38
CA LEU A 104 -19.56 2.58 7.65
C LEU A 104 -19.49 2.97 6.15
N PRO A 105 -20.60 3.01 5.38
CA PRO A 105 -20.56 3.41 3.98
C PRO A 105 -20.14 4.87 3.78
N ASP A 106 -20.47 5.75 4.72
CA ASP A 106 -20.12 7.17 4.64
C ASP A 106 -18.63 7.38 4.89
N ILE A 107 -18.05 6.63 5.84
CA ILE A 107 -16.61 6.60 6.13
C ILE A 107 -15.84 6.04 4.92
N GLU A 108 -16.28 4.91 4.36
CA GLU A 108 -15.68 4.31 3.16
C GLU A 108 -15.69 5.31 1.99
N ASN A 109 -16.83 5.96 1.75
CA ASN A 109 -16.95 6.97 0.69
C ASN A 109 -16.08 8.21 0.97
N ALA A 110 -15.91 8.61 2.24
CA ALA A 110 -15.02 9.70 2.61
C ALA A 110 -13.54 9.35 2.31
N ILE A 111 -13.10 8.13 2.67
CA ILE A 111 -11.77 7.61 2.36
C ILE A 111 -11.55 7.61 0.84
N HIS A 112 -12.50 7.06 0.06
CA HIS A 112 -12.39 7.03 -1.41
C HIS A 112 -12.31 8.43 -2.01
N ARG A 113 -13.17 9.37 -1.59
CA ARG A 113 -13.14 10.76 -2.06
C ARG A 113 -11.81 11.43 -1.74
N PHE A 114 -11.30 11.25 -0.54
CA PHE A 114 -10.02 11.79 -0.13
C PHE A 114 -8.87 11.24 -1.00
N LEU A 115 -8.78 9.91 -1.13
CA LEU A 115 -7.71 9.28 -1.89
C LEU A 115 -7.81 9.58 -3.40
N TRP A 116 -9.00 9.67 -3.97
CA TRP A 116 -9.17 10.11 -5.36
C TRP A 116 -8.78 11.57 -5.57
N LYS A 117 -9.11 12.46 -4.63
CA LYS A 117 -8.69 13.87 -4.71
C LYS A 117 -7.17 13.99 -4.67
N LYS A 118 -6.49 13.18 -3.86
CA LYS A 118 -5.04 13.25 -3.67
C LYS A 118 -4.22 12.53 -4.73
N TYR A 119 -4.62 11.30 -5.11
CA TYR A 119 -3.83 10.41 -5.96
C TYR A 119 -4.47 10.14 -7.32
N GLY A 120 -5.67 10.65 -7.57
CA GLY A 120 -6.45 10.34 -8.75
C GLY A 120 -7.13 8.96 -8.69
N LYS A 121 -7.96 8.70 -9.70
CA LYS A 121 -8.66 7.42 -9.88
C LYS A 121 -7.76 6.44 -10.63
N GLY A 122 -7.49 5.29 -10.02
CA GLY A 122 -6.89 4.14 -10.69
C GLY A 122 -8.00 3.35 -11.41
N LEU A 123 -7.94 3.33 -12.74
CA LEU A 123 -8.79 2.46 -13.55
C LEU A 123 -7.98 1.24 -13.95
N VAL A 124 -8.36 0.06 -13.44
CA VAL A 124 -7.61 -1.18 -13.66
C VAL A 124 -8.44 -2.14 -14.50
N TYR A 125 -7.94 -2.47 -15.69
CA TYR A 125 -8.44 -3.59 -16.48
C TYR A 125 -7.91 -4.88 -15.87
N CYS A 126 -8.82 -5.74 -15.44
CA CYS A 126 -8.49 -7.00 -14.79
C CYS A 126 -8.87 -8.16 -15.69
N TYR A 127 -7.85 -8.84 -16.22
CA TYR A 127 -8.05 -10.01 -17.07
C TYR A 127 -8.84 -11.12 -16.36
N GLY A 128 -8.58 -11.35 -15.08
CA GLY A 128 -9.29 -12.40 -14.34
C GLY A 128 -10.76 -12.08 -14.04
N CYS A 129 -11.15 -10.79 -14.01
CA CYS A 129 -12.56 -10.41 -13.89
C CYS A 129 -13.29 -10.35 -15.23
N ASP A 130 -12.59 -9.92 -16.28
CA ASP A 130 -13.14 -9.87 -17.63
C ASP A 130 -12.02 -10.08 -18.66
N PRO A 131 -11.88 -11.32 -19.17
CA PRO A 131 -10.93 -11.64 -20.23
C PRO A 131 -11.19 -10.86 -21.52
N SER A 132 -12.40 -10.33 -21.73
CA SER A 132 -12.76 -9.52 -22.90
C SER A 132 -12.39 -8.04 -22.76
N GLY A 133 -11.92 -7.60 -21.57
CA GLY A 133 -11.40 -6.25 -21.34
C GLY A 133 -12.44 -5.14 -21.28
N LYS A 134 -13.73 -5.46 -21.16
CA LYS A 134 -14.83 -4.48 -21.15
C LYS A 134 -15.11 -3.94 -19.74
N LYS A 135 -14.84 -4.73 -18.71
CA LYS A 135 -14.98 -4.33 -17.30
C LYS A 135 -13.65 -3.84 -16.72
N ARG A 136 -13.75 -2.83 -15.87
CA ARG A 136 -12.63 -2.22 -15.14
C ARG A 136 -12.99 -2.04 -13.67
N HIS A 137 -12.01 -2.21 -12.79
CA HIS A 137 -12.15 -1.80 -11.41
C HIS A 137 -11.91 -0.30 -11.29
N THR A 138 -12.75 0.37 -10.50
CA THR A 138 -12.74 1.82 -10.31
C THR A 138 -12.33 2.24 -8.89
N GLU A 139 -12.17 1.28 -7.99
CA GLU A 139 -11.85 1.48 -6.56
C GLU A 139 -10.33 1.51 -6.30
N TRP A 140 -9.49 1.75 -7.32
CA TRP A 140 -8.02 1.76 -7.17
C TRP A 140 -7.44 3.16 -7.08
N PHE A 141 -6.25 3.27 -6.49
CA PHE A 141 -5.54 4.52 -6.25
C PHE A 141 -4.05 4.35 -6.61
N ASN A 142 -3.46 5.37 -7.25
CA ASN A 142 -2.04 5.37 -7.60
C ASN A 142 -1.21 5.99 -6.47
N VAL A 143 -1.01 5.25 -5.39
CA VAL A 143 -0.32 5.75 -4.19
C VAL A 143 1.20 5.56 -4.31
N PRO A 144 2.03 6.62 -4.18
CA PRO A 144 3.47 6.49 -4.09
C PRO A 144 3.88 5.66 -2.86
N VAL A 145 4.85 4.75 -3.02
CA VAL A 145 5.33 3.88 -1.92
C VAL A 145 5.76 4.67 -0.67
N LEU A 146 6.33 5.86 -0.87
CA LEU A 146 6.79 6.73 0.23
C LEU A 146 5.62 7.36 1.01
N GLU A 147 4.41 7.39 0.46
CA GLU A 147 3.23 7.94 1.12
C GLU A 147 2.36 6.88 1.78
N LEU A 148 2.62 5.59 1.55
CA LEU A 148 1.85 4.50 2.14
C LEU A 148 1.71 4.59 3.67
N PRO A 149 2.76 4.92 4.47
CA PRO A 149 2.59 5.07 5.92
C PRO A 149 1.59 6.17 6.29
N SER A 150 1.60 7.29 5.57
CA SER A 150 0.66 8.40 5.78
C SER A 150 -0.76 7.99 5.42
N VAL A 151 -0.94 7.23 4.34
CA VAL A 151 -2.26 6.69 3.94
C VAL A 151 -2.85 5.80 5.04
N LEU A 152 -2.05 4.93 5.66
CA LEU A 152 -2.54 4.09 6.77
C LEU A 152 -3.02 4.96 7.95
N GLY A 153 -2.26 5.99 8.34
CA GLY A 153 -2.67 6.89 9.42
C GLY A 153 -3.91 7.71 9.08
N ILE A 154 -4.09 8.12 7.83
CA ILE A 154 -5.29 8.85 7.39
C ILE A 154 -6.53 7.96 7.45
N ILE A 155 -6.44 6.71 6.97
CA ILE A 155 -7.54 5.75 7.06
C ILE A 155 -7.90 5.49 8.54
N ASP A 156 -6.89 5.34 9.39
CA ASP A 156 -7.10 5.17 10.84
C ASP A 156 -7.82 6.35 11.48
N SER A 157 -7.45 7.59 11.11
CA SER A 157 -8.13 8.82 11.57
C SER A 157 -9.59 8.86 11.10
N PHE A 158 -9.89 8.53 9.83
CA PHE A 158 -11.27 8.43 9.35
C PHE A 158 -12.09 7.40 10.13
N CYS A 159 -11.49 6.25 10.46
CA CYS A 159 -12.16 5.20 11.23
C CYS A 159 -12.30 5.54 12.72
N HIS A 160 -11.43 6.39 13.26
CA HIS A 160 -11.42 6.77 14.67
C HIS A 160 -12.34 7.95 14.97
N GLU A 161 -12.24 9.03 14.19
CA GLU A 161 -12.88 10.32 14.47
C GLU A 161 -14.14 10.54 13.63
N GLY A 162 -14.38 9.72 12.61
CA GLY A 162 -15.52 9.85 11.69
C GLY A 162 -15.42 11.01 10.71
N GLU A 163 -14.50 11.96 10.89
CA GLU A 163 -14.28 13.09 10.01
C GLU A 163 -12.90 13.09 9.34
N SER A 164 -12.82 13.79 8.20
CA SER A 164 -11.54 14.07 7.54
C SER A 164 -10.74 15.04 8.40
N PRO A 165 -9.45 14.78 8.71
CA PRO A 165 -8.60 15.71 9.46
C PRO A 165 -8.34 17.04 8.73
N TYR A 166 -8.91 17.23 7.52
CA TYR A 166 -8.79 18.43 6.69
C TYR A 166 -10.13 19.11 6.38
N ALA A 167 -11.21 18.82 7.13
CA ALA A 167 -12.52 19.44 6.91
C ALA A 167 -12.59 20.96 7.21
N GLY A 168 -11.48 21.59 7.64
CA GLY A 168 -11.42 23.00 8.04
C GLY A 168 -10.75 23.98 7.06
N PHE A 169 -10.44 23.58 5.81
CA PHE A 169 -9.91 24.50 4.81
C PHE A 169 -10.84 24.60 3.59
N THR A 170 -11.90 25.39 3.75
CA THR A 170 -12.66 26.00 2.66
C THR A 170 -12.47 27.51 2.72
#